data_AF-A0A5E4V3Q3-F1
#
_entry.id   AF-A0A5E4V3Q3-F1
#
_cell.length_a   1.000
_cell.length_b   1.000
_cell.length_c   1.000
_cell.angle_alpha   90.00
_cell.angle_beta   90.00
_cell.angle_gamma   90.00
#
_symmetry.space_group_name_H-M   'P 1'
#
loop_
_entity.id
_entity.type
_entity.pdbx_description
1 polymer ?
#
loop_
_entity_poly.entity_id
_entity_poly.type
_entity_poly.pdbx_seq_one_letter_code
_entity_poly.pdbx_strand_id
1 'polypeptide(L)'
;MHKLPALSSGLTLATVLFTAGCATSGTVPASPTTPQGDVTAPNTCAANQHPDDALVGKTEAEATALLQGCIWRLGEKDGQQFPGTMDYRQERRTIGVKEGKVTWVRRG
;
A
#
# COMPACT_ATOMS: atom_id res chain seq x y z
N MET A 1 -17.44 -0.68 -52.67
CA MET A 1 -18.92 -0.65 -52.73
C MET A 1 -19.47 -1.62 -51.68
N HIS A 2 -19.48 -1.23 -50.39
CA HIS A 2 -20.10 -2.05 -49.34
C HIS A 2 -21.05 -1.15 -48.55
N LYS A 3 -22.36 -1.35 -48.77
CA LYS A 3 -23.46 -0.66 -48.10
C LYS A 3 -23.62 -1.25 -46.68
N LEU A 4 -23.54 -0.43 -45.65
CA LEU A 4 -24.08 -0.77 -44.33
C LEU A 4 -25.56 -0.33 -44.28
N PRO A 5 -26.50 -1.19 -43.84
CA PRO A 5 -27.85 -0.76 -43.52
C PRO A 5 -27.89 -0.06 -42.16
N ALA A 6 -28.52 1.11 -42.16
CA ALA A 6 -28.91 1.87 -40.99
C ALA A 6 -29.91 1.07 -40.14
N LEU A 7 -29.65 0.95 -38.84
CA LEU A 7 -30.68 0.60 -37.86
C LEU A 7 -31.06 1.85 -37.07
N SER A 8 -32.28 2.30 -37.38
CA SER A 8 -33.06 3.28 -36.65
C SER A 8 -33.73 2.67 -35.42
N SER A 9 -34.12 3.56 -34.50
CA SER A 9 -35.19 3.44 -33.50
C SER A 9 -34.76 3.22 -32.06
N GLY A 10 -35.15 4.18 -31.21
CA GLY A 10 -35.34 3.95 -29.78
C GLY A 10 -34.86 5.05 -28.84
N LEU A 11 -35.21 6.32 -29.08
CA LEU A 11 -35.05 7.38 -28.07
C LEU A 11 -36.04 7.13 -26.92
N THR A 12 -35.59 6.52 -25.83
CA THR A 12 -36.32 6.41 -24.57
C THR A 12 -35.74 7.40 -23.57
N LEU A 13 -36.43 8.52 -23.37
CA LEU A 13 -36.15 9.45 -22.26
C LEU A 13 -36.69 8.83 -20.96
N ALA A 14 -35.82 8.15 -20.23
CA ALA A 14 -36.07 7.78 -18.84
C ALA A 14 -35.61 8.93 -17.93
N THR A 15 -36.56 9.73 -17.46
CA THR A 15 -36.32 10.79 -16.47
C THR A 15 -36.06 10.14 -15.11
N VAL A 16 -34.79 10.00 -14.73
CA VAL A 16 -34.40 9.53 -13.40
C VAL A 16 -34.38 10.73 -12.44
N LEU A 17 -35.29 10.74 -11.47
CA LEU A 17 -35.22 11.62 -10.30
C LEU A 17 -33.94 11.31 -9.51
N PHE A 18 -32.96 12.21 -9.55
CA PHE A 18 -31.83 12.19 -8.61
C PHE A 18 -32.32 12.66 -7.24
N THR A 19 -32.64 11.70 -6.39
CA THR A 19 -32.73 11.94 -4.95
C THR A 19 -31.33 12.29 -4.44
N ALA A 20 -31.26 13.36 -3.64
CA ALA A 20 -30.04 13.80 -2.98
C ALA A 20 -29.56 12.70 -2.01
N GLY A 21 -28.69 11.84 -2.50
CA GLY A 21 -27.96 10.85 -1.72
C GLY A 21 -26.81 11.51 -0.98
N CYS A 22 -26.86 11.43 0.34
CA CYS A 22 -25.83 11.86 1.28
C CYS A 22 -24.42 11.44 0.82
N ALA A 23 -23.48 12.36 0.97
CA ALA A 23 -22.09 12.22 0.58
C ALA A 23 -21.55 10.82 0.91
N THR A 24 -21.19 10.11 -0.15
CA THR A 24 -20.50 8.83 -0.10
C THR A 24 -19.22 9.02 0.69
N SER A 25 -19.17 8.47 1.90
CA SER A 25 -17.91 8.10 2.52
C SER A 25 -17.18 7.27 1.48
N GLY A 26 -16.12 7.84 0.90
CA GLY A 26 -15.32 7.17 -0.11
C GLY A 26 -14.93 5.81 0.43
N THR A 27 -15.49 4.76 -0.18
CA THR A 27 -14.91 3.43 -0.10
C THR A 27 -13.54 3.56 -0.74
N VAL A 28 -12.53 3.89 0.05
CA VAL A 28 -11.14 3.68 -0.33
C VAL A 28 -11.08 2.20 -0.66
N PRO A 29 -10.76 1.81 -1.92
CA PRO A 29 -10.56 0.41 -2.23
C PRO A 29 -9.57 -0.11 -1.19
N ALA A 30 -9.94 -1.19 -0.50
CA ALA A 30 -9.13 -1.79 0.54
C ALA A 30 -7.70 -1.90 0.01
N SER A 31 -6.84 -0.99 0.46
CA SER A 31 -5.42 -1.10 0.18
C SER A 31 -5.03 -2.47 0.71
N PRO A 32 -4.22 -3.24 -0.03
CA PRO A 32 -3.76 -4.52 0.48
C PRO A 32 -3.24 -4.27 1.89
N THR A 33 -3.81 -4.96 2.88
CA THR A 33 -3.43 -4.80 4.29
C THR A 33 -1.97 -5.19 4.40
N THR A 34 -1.11 -4.21 4.26
CA THR A 34 0.32 -4.38 4.37
C THR A 34 0.67 -4.24 5.84
N PRO A 35 1.44 -5.18 6.39
CA PRO A 35 2.09 -4.99 7.66
C PRO A 35 2.86 -3.66 7.64
N GLN A 36 2.53 -2.78 8.58
CA GLN A 36 3.11 -1.44 8.67
C GLN A 36 3.29 -1.08 10.15
N GLY A 37 4.35 -0.33 10.44
CA GLY A 37 4.69 0.09 11.80
C GLY A 37 3.89 1.31 12.27
N ASP A 38 4.10 1.68 13.54
CA ASP A 38 3.43 2.82 14.15
C ASP A 38 3.76 4.13 13.41
N VAL A 39 2.72 4.89 13.05
CA VAL A 39 2.85 6.15 12.28
C VAL A 39 3.53 7.26 13.10
N THR A 40 3.48 7.14 14.43
CA THR A 40 3.92 8.14 15.42
C THR A 40 4.96 7.57 16.39
N ALA A 41 5.73 6.56 15.97
CA ALA A 41 6.72 5.98 16.86
C ALA A 41 7.73 7.03 17.36
N PRO A 42 8.10 7.01 18.65
CA PRO A 42 9.17 7.86 19.16
C PRO A 42 10.48 7.56 18.45
N ASN A 43 11.36 8.56 18.37
CA ASN A 43 12.72 8.46 17.81
C ASN A 43 13.61 7.37 18.47
N THR A 44 13.13 6.75 19.56
CA THR A 44 13.78 5.71 20.36
C THR A 44 13.40 4.27 19.95
N CYS A 45 13.01 4.06 18.69
CA CYS A 45 12.77 2.72 18.13
C CYS A 45 13.93 1.76 18.48
N ALA A 46 13.62 0.61 19.10
CA ALA A 46 14.62 -0.37 19.53
C ALA A 46 15.46 -0.90 18.36
N ALA A 47 14.88 -1.04 17.17
CA ALA A 47 15.63 -1.41 15.96
C ALA A 47 16.73 -0.40 15.59
N ASN A 48 16.69 0.85 16.08
CA ASN A 48 17.80 1.81 15.89
C ASN A 48 19.08 1.40 16.65
N GLN A 49 19.00 0.47 17.61
CA GLN A 49 20.17 -0.11 18.27
C GLN A 49 20.90 -1.13 17.40
N HIS A 50 20.28 -1.51 16.27
CA HIS A 50 20.83 -2.45 15.31
C HIS A 50 21.03 -1.78 13.94
N PRO A 51 22.04 -2.22 13.17
CA PRO A 51 22.18 -1.77 11.79
C PRO A 51 21.03 -2.33 10.95
N ASP A 52 20.65 -1.62 9.88
CA ASP A 52 19.47 -1.97 9.07
C ASP A 52 19.63 -3.32 8.35
N ASP A 53 20.86 -3.69 8.01
CA ASP A 53 21.21 -4.99 7.42
C ASP A 53 20.96 -6.17 8.36
N ALA A 54 20.86 -5.94 9.67
CA ALA A 54 20.50 -6.98 10.64
C ALA A 54 19.11 -7.58 10.38
N LEU A 55 18.24 -6.91 9.61
CA LEU A 55 16.94 -7.45 9.24
C LEU A 55 17.02 -8.41 8.04
N VAL A 56 18.06 -8.32 7.21
CA VAL A 56 18.19 -9.14 5.99
C VAL A 56 18.37 -10.62 6.36
N GLY A 57 17.67 -11.50 5.63
CA GLY A 57 17.67 -12.95 5.85
C GLY A 57 16.71 -13.43 6.96
N LYS A 58 16.24 -12.52 7.83
CA LYS A 58 15.18 -12.81 8.81
C LYS A 58 13.86 -13.04 8.11
N THR A 59 13.01 -13.85 8.73
CA THR A 59 11.62 -13.97 8.29
C THR A 59 10.88 -12.65 8.45
N GLU A 60 9.81 -12.46 7.69
CA GLU A 60 8.94 -11.28 7.83
C GLU A 60 8.51 -11.10 9.30
N ALA A 61 8.07 -12.17 9.99
CA ALA A 61 7.63 -12.11 11.38
C ALA A 61 8.75 -11.69 12.36
N GLU A 62 9.96 -12.20 12.19
CA GLU A 62 11.10 -11.79 13.02
C GLU A 62 11.49 -10.33 12.77
N ALA A 63 11.46 -9.89 11.51
CA ALA A 63 11.77 -8.52 11.15
C ALA A 63 10.72 -7.54 11.70
N THR A 64 9.43 -7.86 11.60
CA THR A 64 8.36 -7.01 12.16
C THR A 64 8.40 -6.96 13.68
N ALA A 65 8.77 -8.05 14.35
CA ALA A 65 8.97 -8.07 15.79
C ALA A 65 10.12 -7.14 16.22
N LEU A 66 11.24 -7.14 15.49
CA LEU A 66 12.35 -6.21 15.76
C LEU A 66 11.97 -4.75 15.49
N LEU A 67 11.07 -4.52 14.53
CA LEU A 67 10.55 -3.21 14.16
C LEU A 67 9.33 -2.77 14.97
N GLN A 68 8.94 -3.53 16.00
CA GLN A 68 7.81 -3.17 16.84
C GLN A 68 8.07 -1.81 17.53
N GLY A 69 7.10 -0.90 17.47
CA GLY A 69 7.28 0.46 17.97
C GLY A 69 8.23 1.32 17.14
N CYS A 70 8.50 0.94 15.89
CA CYS A 70 9.25 1.72 14.91
C CYS A 70 8.34 2.15 13.75
N ILE A 71 8.76 3.20 13.05
CA ILE A 71 8.13 3.60 11.80
C ILE A 71 8.70 2.73 10.69
N TRP A 72 7.87 1.90 10.08
CA TRP A 72 8.30 1.06 8.98
C TRP A 72 7.15 0.73 8.03
N ARG A 73 7.50 0.27 6.82
CA ARG A 73 6.55 -0.16 5.79
C ARG A 73 7.08 -1.34 4.99
N LEU A 74 6.18 -2.15 4.44
CA LEU A 74 6.48 -3.12 3.41
C LEU A 74 6.57 -2.40 2.06
N GLY A 75 7.73 -2.47 1.39
CA GLY A 75 7.94 -1.87 0.07
C GLY A 75 7.69 -2.84 -1.07
N GLU A 76 8.08 -4.11 -0.88
CA GLU A 76 7.87 -5.18 -1.85
C GLU A 76 7.62 -6.50 -1.12
N LYS A 77 6.78 -7.37 -1.68
CA LYS A 77 6.65 -8.77 -1.27
C LYS A 77 6.52 -9.68 -2.48
N ASP A 78 7.46 -10.60 -2.64
CA ASP A 78 7.46 -11.60 -3.71
C ASP A 78 7.30 -10.99 -5.12
N GLY A 79 7.96 -9.85 -5.36
CA GLY A 79 7.88 -9.09 -6.61
C GLY A 79 6.66 -8.16 -6.73
N GLN A 80 5.73 -8.18 -5.77
CA GLN A 80 4.64 -7.22 -5.69
C GLN A 80 5.11 -5.94 -4.97
N GLN A 81 5.13 -4.83 -5.69
CA GLN A 81 5.43 -3.50 -5.13
C GLN A 81 4.22 -2.94 -4.37
N PHE A 82 4.48 -2.31 -3.23
CA PHE A 82 3.47 -1.63 -2.43
C PHE A 82 3.59 -0.12 -2.56
N PRO A 83 2.46 0.61 -2.49
CA PRO A 83 2.44 2.05 -2.66
C PRO A 83 3.28 2.74 -1.58
N GLY A 84 4.18 3.62 -2.02
CA GLY A 84 4.96 4.50 -1.17
C GLY A 84 4.60 5.96 -1.41
N THR A 85 4.68 6.76 -0.35
CA THR A 85 4.63 8.22 -0.42
C THR A 85 6.04 8.81 -0.58
N MET A 86 6.13 9.99 -1.17
CA MET A 86 7.39 10.72 -1.45
C MET A 86 7.92 11.52 -0.25
N ASP A 87 7.28 11.44 0.91
CA ASP A 87 7.80 12.05 2.14
C ASP A 87 9.09 11.33 2.54
N TYR A 88 10.19 12.04 2.74
CA TYR A 88 11.41 11.43 3.25
C TYR A 88 11.38 11.41 4.78
N ARG A 89 11.45 10.21 5.35
CA ARG A 89 11.56 9.99 6.80
C ARG A 89 12.76 9.11 7.10
N GLN A 90 13.84 9.70 7.58
CA GLN A 90 15.09 8.96 7.87
C GLN A 90 14.90 7.87 8.93
N GLU A 91 13.94 8.05 9.83
CA GLU A 91 13.57 7.06 10.83
C GLU A 91 12.77 5.88 10.24
N ARG A 92 12.15 6.06 9.07
CA ARG A 92 11.29 5.05 8.44
C ARG A 92 12.12 3.99 7.73
N ARG A 93 11.90 2.73 8.09
CA ARG A 93 12.45 1.58 7.36
C ARG A 93 11.43 1.03 6.38
N THR A 94 11.84 0.89 5.13
CA THR A 94 11.10 0.16 4.11
C THR A 94 11.79 -1.18 3.91
N ILE A 95 11.06 -2.28 4.11
CA ILE A 95 11.60 -3.63 3.93
C ILE A 95 11.03 -4.26 2.65
N GLY A 96 11.87 -5.02 1.95
CA GLY A 96 11.45 -5.91 0.87
C GLY A 96 11.52 -7.36 1.31
N VAL A 97 10.47 -8.12 1.04
CA VAL A 97 10.35 -9.54 1.38
C VAL A 97 10.30 -10.38 0.11
N LYS A 98 11.06 -11.48 0.07
CA LYS A 98 10.97 -12.49 -0.97
C LYS A 98 11.11 -13.86 -0.34
N GLU A 99 10.26 -14.80 -0.73
CA GLU A 99 10.24 -16.17 -0.21
C GLU A 99 10.16 -16.19 1.33
N GLY A 100 9.34 -15.28 1.88
CA GLY A 100 9.12 -15.13 3.33
C GLY A 100 10.28 -14.51 4.12
N LYS A 101 11.35 -14.07 3.46
CA LYS A 101 12.53 -13.46 4.08
C LYS A 101 12.78 -12.04 3.61
N VAL A 102 13.32 -11.21 4.47
CA VAL A 102 13.76 -9.86 4.09
C VAL A 102 14.99 -9.96 3.20
N THR A 103 14.96 -9.32 2.03
CA THR A 103 16.07 -9.30 1.06
C THR A 103 16.75 -7.95 0.96
N TRP A 104 16.05 -6.87 1.31
CA TRP A 104 16.60 -5.53 1.33
C TRP A 104 15.89 -4.65 2.35
N VAL A 105 16.62 -3.64 2.84
CA VAL A 105 16.11 -2.59 3.73
C VAL A 105 16.58 -1.25 3.21
N ARG A 106 15.69 -0.26 3.22
CA ARG A 106 16.02 1.12 2.84
C ARG A 106 15.39 2.11 3.82
N ARG A 107 16.10 3.19 4.09
CA ARG A 107 15.60 4.35 4.84
C ARG A 107 14.98 5.35 3.89
N GLY A 108 13.88 5.99 4.29
CA GLY A 108 13.21 7.02 3.49
C GLY A 108 11.71 6.88 3.48
#